data_AF-A0A645J6T6-F1
#
_entry.id   AF-A0A645J6T6-F1
#
_cell.length_a   1.000
_cell.length_b   1.000
_cell.length_c   1.000
_cell.angle_alpha   90.00
_cell.angle_beta   90.00
_cell.angle_gamma   90.00
#
_symmetry.space_group_name_H-M   'P 1'
#
loop_
_entity.id
_entity.type
_entity.pdbx_description
1 polymer ?
#
loop_
_entity_poly.entity_id
_entity_poly.type
_entity_poly.pdbx_seq_one_letter_code
_entity_poly.pdbx_strand_id
1 'polypeptide(L)'
;MAGALYAYTYLGTVEPEGFSLDLSFRILFMIIIGGVGSIMGSFLGAAFIVLLPIFLNVGMHAVFGSAMPAGMASNLELIIFGGLIIFFLIVEPHGLARLWQLAKDKLRLWPFPH
;
A
#
# COMPACT_ATOMS: atom_id res chain seq x y z
N MET A 1 -12.34 -29.96 5.33
CA MET A 1 -12.64 -29.86 6.78
C MET A 1 -11.79 -28.81 7.53
N ALA A 2 -10.67 -28.30 7.00
CA ALA A 2 -9.87 -27.26 7.70
C ALA A 2 -10.44 -25.82 7.56
N GLY A 3 -11.01 -25.47 6.40
CA GLY A 3 -11.56 -24.11 6.18
C GLY A 3 -12.83 -23.79 6.96
N ALA A 4 -13.65 -24.81 7.26
CA ALA A 4 -14.90 -24.62 8.00
C ALA A 4 -14.66 -24.30 9.49
N LEU A 5 -13.60 -24.85 10.09
CA LEU A 5 -13.23 -24.57 11.49
C LEU A 5 -12.63 -23.18 11.68
N TYR A 6 -11.88 -22.66 10.69
CA TYR A 6 -11.37 -21.28 10.71
C TYR A 6 -12.51 -20.26 10.62
N ALA A 7 -13.49 -20.50 9.75
CA ALA A 7 -14.66 -19.63 9.60
C ALA A 7 -15.49 -19.53 10.89
N TYR A 8 -15.66 -20.64 11.62
CA TYR A 8 -16.48 -20.63 12.84
C TYR A 8 -15.78 -20.00 14.05
N THR A 9 -14.45 -20.11 14.16
CA THR A 9 -13.71 -19.63 15.33
C THR A 9 -13.38 -18.14 15.31
N TYR A 10 -13.44 -17.47 14.15
CA TYR A 10 -13.15 -16.03 14.01
C TYR A 10 -14.32 -15.15 13.53
N LEU A 11 -15.35 -15.70 12.86
CA LEU A 11 -16.45 -14.92 12.27
C LEU A 11 -17.77 -15.12 13.03
N GLY A 12 -17.83 -14.72 14.31
CA GLY A 12 -19.05 -14.76 15.13
C GLY A 12 -20.30 -14.13 14.48
N THR A 13 -20.14 -13.41 13.38
CA THR A 13 -21.12 -13.13 12.35
C THR A 13 -20.46 -13.33 10.98
N VAL A 14 -21.02 -14.18 10.12
CA VAL A 14 -20.64 -14.21 8.70
C VAL A 14 -21.31 -13.01 8.04
N GLU A 15 -20.67 -11.85 8.18
CA GLU A 15 -21.05 -10.65 7.43
C GLU A 15 -20.53 -10.83 5.99
N PRO A 16 -21.41 -10.89 4.96
CA PRO A 16 -21.01 -11.06 3.56
C PRO A 16 -20.30 -9.83 2.96
N GLU A 17 -19.69 -8.99 3.78
CA GLU A 17 -18.88 -7.83 3.36
C GLU A 17 -17.41 -8.19 3.09
N GLY A 18 -16.98 -9.41 3.40
CA GLY A 18 -15.62 -9.90 3.08
C GLY A 18 -15.35 -10.14 1.59
N PHE A 19 -16.41 -10.25 0.77
CA PHE A 19 -16.34 -10.26 -0.71
C PHE A 19 -16.77 -8.91 -1.31
N SER A 20 -16.48 -7.83 -0.60
CA SER A 20 -16.79 -6.48 -1.05
C SER A 20 -15.95 -6.09 -2.28
N LEU A 21 -16.56 -5.34 -3.20
CA LEU A 21 -15.87 -4.64 -4.28
C LEU A 21 -14.68 -3.84 -3.78
N ASP A 22 -14.73 -3.37 -2.53
CA ASP A 22 -13.65 -2.68 -1.85
C ASP A 22 -12.34 -3.48 -1.83
N LEU A 23 -12.37 -4.75 -1.41
CA LEU A 23 -11.19 -5.62 -1.44
C LEU A 23 -10.67 -5.81 -2.86
N SER A 24 -11.57 -5.93 -3.83
CA SER A 24 -11.20 -6.10 -5.25
C SER A 24 -10.52 -4.85 -5.80
N PHE A 25 -11.05 -3.65 -5.49
CA PHE A 25 -10.41 -2.38 -5.82
C PHE A 25 -9.08 -2.22 -5.11
N ARG A 26 -9.00 -2.61 -3.84
CA ARG A 26 -7.76 -2.54 -3.06
C ARG A 26 -6.66 -3.38 -3.70
N ILE A 27 -6.97 -4.62 -4.11
CA ILE A 27 -6.03 -5.49 -4.83
C ILE A 27 -5.68 -4.91 -6.20
N LEU A 28 -6.66 -4.37 -6.95
CA LEU A 28 -6.43 -3.71 -8.23
C LEU A 28 -5.46 -2.53 -8.09
N PHE A 29 -5.64 -1.68 -7.08
CA PHE A 29 -4.75 -0.54 -6.81
C PHE A 29 -3.32 -1.01 -6.47
N MET A 30 -3.16 -2.08 -5.68
CA MET A 30 -1.83 -2.65 -5.43
C MET A 30 -1.11 -3.05 -6.73
N ILE A 31 -1.83 -3.65 -7.68
CA ILE A 31 -1.27 -4.09 -8.97
C ILE A 31 -0.95 -2.89 -9.87
N ILE A 32 -1.86 -1.90 -9.96
CA ILE A 32 -1.67 -0.71 -10.78
C ILE A 32 -0.48 0.12 -10.26
N ILE A 33 -0.39 0.32 -8.95
CA ILE A 33 0.67 1.10 -8.30
C ILE A 33 2.01 0.35 -8.35
N GLY A 34 1.97 -0.97 -8.14
CA GLY A 34 3.15 -1.83 -8.25
C GLY A 34 3.74 -1.87 -9.66
N GLY A 35 2.88 -1.81 -10.67
CA GLY A 35 3.23 -1.89 -12.09
C GLY A 35 2.60 -3.12 -12.73
N VAL A 36 1.74 -2.88 -13.72
CA VAL A 36 0.98 -3.93 -14.42
C VAL A 36 1.95 -4.81 -15.22
N GLY A 37 2.04 -6.10 -14.87
CA GLY A 37 2.91 -7.05 -15.56
C GLY A 37 4.26 -7.35 -14.89
N SER A 38 4.53 -6.81 -13.68
CA SER A 38 5.74 -7.14 -12.91
C SER A 38 5.41 -7.78 -11.56
N ILE A 39 5.87 -9.02 -11.34
CA ILE A 39 5.69 -9.73 -10.06
C ILE A 39 6.37 -8.96 -8.91
N MET A 40 7.59 -8.47 -9.14
CA MET A 40 8.31 -7.65 -8.16
C MET A 40 7.61 -6.31 -7.91
N GLY A 41 7.00 -5.75 -8.95
CA GLY A 41 6.16 -4.56 -8.85
C GLY A 41 4.98 -4.77 -7.93
N SER A 42 4.21 -5.84 -8.12
CA SER A 42 3.07 -6.17 -7.26
C SER A 42 3.43 -6.34 -5.79
N PHE A 43 4.60 -6.93 -5.48
CA PHE A 43 5.08 -7.02 -4.10
C PHE A 43 5.38 -5.63 -3.50
N LEU A 44 6.03 -4.75 -4.25
CA LEU A 44 6.31 -3.38 -3.81
C LEU A 44 5.02 -2.56 -3.68
N GLY A 45 4.08 -2.70 -4.61
CA GLY A 45 2.76 -2.05 -4.56
C GLY A 45 1.93 -2.52 -3.36
N ALA A 46 1.93 -3.82 -3.06
CA ALA A 46 1.28 -4.37 -1.88
C ALA A 46 1.94 -3.86 -0.58
N ALA A 47 3.27 -3.90 -0.51
CA ALA A 47 4.01 -3.37 0.64
C ALA A 47 3.72 -1.88 0.85
N PHE A 48 3.68 -1.09 -0.23
CA PHE A 48 3.37 0.34 -0.16
C PHE A 48 1.96 0.59 0.37
N ILE A 49 0.94 -0.06 -0.21
CA ILE A 49 -0.46 0.14 0.18
C ILE A 49 -0.74 -0.30 1.62
N VAL A 50 0.00 -1.30 2.13
CA VAL A 50 -0.16 -1.78 3.50
C VAL A 50 0.67 -0.97 4.50
N LEU A 51 1.93 -0.66 4.18
CA LEU A 51 2.85 -0.01 5.12
C LEU A 51 2.65 1.51 5.19
N LEU A 52 2.28 2.16 4.07
CA LEU A 52 2.10 3.61 4.04
C LEU A 52 1.10 4.11 5.09
N PRO A 53 -0.14 3.58 5.18
CA PRO A 53 -1.09 4.03 6.21
C PRO A 53 -0.54 3.82 7.63
N ILE A 54 0.10 2.68 7.90
CA ILE A 54 0.73 2.40 9.20
C ILE A 54 1.82 3.43 9.51
N PHE A 55 2.67 3.74 8.53
CA PHE A 55 3.77 4.69 8.69
C PHE A 55 3.26 6.11 8.91
N LEU A 56 2.20 6.52 8.20
CA LEU A 56 1.52 7.78 8.41
C LEU A 56 0.88 7.83 9.79
N ASN A 57 0.20 6.77 10.22
CA ASN A 57 -0.45 6.71 11.51
C ASN A 57 0.56 6.86 12.66
N VAL A 58 1.65 6.09 12.62
CA VAL A 58 2.74 6.14 13.61
C VAL A 58 3.47 7.49 13.56
N GLY A 59 3.77 8.00 12.36
CA GLY A 59 4.44 9.29 12.18
C GLY A 59 3.59 10.46 12.67
N MET A 60 2.29 10.45 12.38
CA MET A 60 1.34 11.45 12.87
C MET A 60 1.22 11.41 14.40
N HIS A 61 1.15 10.22 15.00
CA HIS A 61 1.17 10.09 16.46
C HIS A 61 2.48 10.57 17.08
N ALA A 62 3.62 10.31 16.43
CA ALA A 62 4.94 10.74 16.90
C ALA A 62 5.12 12.27 16.84
N VAL A 63 4.59 12.93 15.79
CA VAL A 63 4.75 14.37 15.56
C VAL A 63 3.68 15.19 16.28
N PHE A 64 2.42 14.74 16.26
CA PHE A 64 1.27 15.50 16.78
C PHE A 64 0.78 15.02 18.16
N GLY A 65 1.32 13.92 18.70
CA GLY A 65 0.99 13.43 20.04
C GLY A 65 -0.52 13.21 20.27
N SER A 66 -0.96 13.31 21.53
CA SER A 66 -2.37 13.19 21.94
C SER A 66 -3.24 14.42 21.63
N ALA A 67 -2.77 15.34 20.77
CA ALA A 67 -3.43 16.62 20.51
C ALA A 67 -4.42 16.58 19.33
N MET A 68 -4.48 15.49 18.56
CA MET A 68 -5.45 15.36 17.46
C MET A 68 -6.66 14.50 17.85
N PRO A 69 -7.89 14.97 17.58
CA PRO A 69 -9.07 14.11 17.61
C PRO A 69 -8.88 12.93 16.63
N ALA A 70 -9.10 11.70 17.09
CA ALA A 70 -8.87 10.48 16.28
C ALA A 70 -9.59 10.51 14.92
N GLY A 71 -10.75 11.17 14.84
CA GLY A 71 -11.48 11.35 13.58
C GLY A 71 -10.78 12.26 12.56
N MET A 72 -9.99 13.24 13.01
CA MET A 72 -9.24 14.15 12.13
C MET A 72 -8.01 13.46 11.54
N ALA A 73 -7.32 12.63 12.34
CA ALA A 73 -6.13 11.91 11.92
C ALA A 73 -6.42 10.89 10.79
N SER A 74 -7.51 10.13 10.92
CA SER A 74 -7.93 9.16 9.90
C SER A 74 -8.28 9.81 8.55
N ASN A 75 -9.00 10.94 8.56
CA ASN A 75 -9.31 11.68 7.34
C ASN A 75 -8.06 12.27 6.69
N LEU A 76 -7.11 12.77 7.49
CA LEU A 76 -5.84 13.28 6.98
C LEU A 76 -4.99 12.18 6.37
N GLU A 77 -4.95 11.01 7.01
CA GLU A 77 -4.29 9.81 6.50
C GLU A 77 -4.84 9.42 5.14
N LEU A 78 -6.17 9.38 4.97
CA LEU A 78 -6.83 9.12 3.69
C LEU A 78 -6.49 10.16 2.61
N ILE A 79 -6.47 11.45 2.95
CA ILE A 79 -6.13 12.53 2.00
C ILE A 79 -4.67 12.41 1.56
N ILE A 80 -3.74 12.22 2.51
CA ILE A 80 -2.31 12.05 2.22
C ILE A 80 -2.08 10.78 1.41
N PHE A 81 -2.74 9.69 1.77
CA PHE A 81 -2.67 8.42 1.06
C PHE A 81 -3.15 8.55 -0.39
N GLY A 82 -4.34 9.13 -0.60
CA GLY A 82 -4.86 9.39 -1.95
C GLY A 82 -3.98 10.33 -2.76
N GLY A 83 -3.45 11.38 -2.13
CA GLY A 83 -2.49 12.31 -2.73
C GLY A 83 -1.18 11.63 -3.15
N LEU A 84 -0.66 10.74 -2.30
CA LEU A 84 0.53 9.96 -2.61
C LEU A 84 0.30 9.00 -3.78
N ILE A 85 -0.87 8.36 -3.86
CA ILE A 85 -1.22 7.51 -5.00
C ILE A 85 -1.20 8.32 -6.30
N ILE A 86 -1.86 9.49 -6.32
CA ILE A 86 -1.88 10.38 -7.49
C ILE A 86 -0.46 10.83 -7.84
N PHE A 87 0.33 11.24 -6.85
CA PHE A 87 1.73 11.63 -7.04
C PHE A 87 2.56 10.51 -7.68
N PHE A 88 2.47 9.28 -7.18
CA PHE A 88 3.18 8.13 -7.74
C PHE A 88 2.75 7.82 -9.18
N LEU A 89 1.45 7.93 -9.48
CA LEU A 89 0.93 7.74 -10.83
C LEU A 89 1.44 8.81 -11.82
N ILE A 90 1.62 10.06 -11.36
CA ILE A 90 2.13 11.15 -12.19
C ILE A 90 3.64 11.00 -12.43
N VAL A 91 4.41 10.72 -11.38
CA VAL A 91 5.88 10.63 -11.47
C VAL A 91 6.28 9.43 -12.32
N GLU A 92 5.61 8.28 -12.15
CA GLU A 92 5.97 7.08 -12.92
C GLU A 92 4.77 6.18 -13.23
N PRO A 93 4.13 6.34 -14.41
CA PRO A 93 2.93 5.57 -14.77
C PRO A 93 3.20 4.07 -14.99
N HIS A 94 4.46 3.64 -14.97
CA HIS A 94 4.85 2.23 -15.08
C HIS A 94 4.95 1.53 -13.70
N GLY A 95 4.66 2.26 -12.61
CA GLY A 95 4.63 1.74 -11.25
C GLY A 95 6.00 1.67 -10.56
N LEU A 96 5.97 1.30 -9.28
CA LEU A 96 7.15 1.18 -8.40
C LEU A 96 8.22 0.21 -8.93
N ALA A 97 7.83 -0.75 -9.77
CA ALA A 97 8.75 -1.67 -10.42
C ALA A 97 9.86 -0.97 -11.23
N ARG A 98 9.50 0.09 -11.97
CA ARG A 98 10.44 0.79 -12.87
C ARG A 98 11.43 1.65 -12.09
N LEU A 99 10.97 2.32 -11.02
CA LEU A 99 11.82 3.00 -10.04
C LEU A 99 12.86 2.06 -9.44
N TRP A 100 12.45 0.85 -9.05
CA TRP A 100 13.36 -0.13 -8.48
C TRP A 100 14.38 -0.66 -9.49
N GLN A 101 14.00 -0.83 -10.75
CA GLN A 101 14.95 -1.18 -11.81
C GLN A 101 15.94 -0.06 -12.09
N LEU A 102 15.47 1.19 -12.24
CA LEU A 102 16.33 2.36 -12.42
C LEU A 102 17.28 2.55 -11.24
N ALA A 103 16.79 2.37 -10.01
CA ALA A 103 17.62 2.41 -8.81
C ALA A 103 18.68 1.31 -8.83
N LYS A 104 18.31 0.06 -9.17
CA LYS A 104 19.26 -1.05 -9.31
C LYS A 104 20.28 -0.81 -10.42
N ASP A 105 19.87 -0.29 -11.56
CA ASP A 105 20.76 -0.02 -12.69
C ASP A 105 21.74 1.11 -12.34
N LYS A 106 21.25 2.16 -11.68
CA LYS A 106 22.09 3.26 -11.17
C LYS A 106 23.06 2.80 -10.08
N LEU A 107 22.64 1.87 -9.22
CA LEU A 107 23.47 1.32 -8.13
C LEU A 107 24.47 0.28 -8.66
N ARG A 108 24.17 -0.41 -9.76
CA ARG A 108 25.12 -1.31 -10.45
C ARG A 108 26.20 -0.57 -11.24
N LEU A 109 25.85 0.57 -11.85
CA LEU A 109 26.82 1.45 -12.51
C LEU A 109 27.72 2.21 -11.52
N TRP A 110 27.44 2.08 -10.22
CA TRP A 110 28.27 2.57 -9.12
C TRP A 110 28.98 1.37 -8.48
N PRO A 111 30.21 1.01 -8.92
CA PRO A 111 31.42 1.76 -8.55
C PRO A 111 32.46 1.99 -9.66
N PHE A 112 32.20 1.70 -10.94
CA PHE A 112 33.14 1.99 -12.02
C PHE A 112 32.41 2.56 -13.26
N PRO A 113 32.65 3.83 -13.65
CA PRO A 113 32.03 4.46 -14.83
C PRO A 113 32.54 3.98 -16.20
N HIS A 114 33.16 2.81 -16.30
CA HIS A 114 33.68 2.22 -17.55
C HIS A 114 33.38 0.72 -17.61
#